data_AF-A0A2G2G2K7-F1
#
_entry.id   AF-A0A2G2G2K7-F1
#
_cell.length_a   1.000
_cell.length_b   1.000
_cell.length_c   1.000
_cell.angle_alpha   90.00
_cell.angle_beta   90.00
_cell.angle_gamma   90.00
#
_symmetry.space_group_name_H-M   'P 1'
#
loop_
_entity.id
_entity.type
_entity.pdbx_description
1 polymer ?
#
loop_
_entity_poly.entity_id
_entity_poly.type
_entity_poly.pdbx_seq_one_letter_code
_entity_poly.pdbx_strand_id
1 'polypeptide(L)'
;MSTNELDNNVNNAVYRIEKALDLRFEADTTLYISKEDTDKIKYCLAKNNFQNIAAIATKLGEKVVAKVILKNSWLINFDAVKKSGNKNRLENIFDGLANDFFISIAEDVINDRVYSSIEFKEFIESIYFKKIPIKLCQKHYENSKLKLNCRVICFSRYIQEFYIWNNPGAHTVRKINQVFERYPDIASNIDGELLARLTSEMLDQTVIAQWIIENKINKKTEQIWSSGLLSLGKIGFDASINYVIKKLDSRNETCKHLIEKIWPKFFAKSDDVDYLSQSIVDLYKTNYTYRYNLLKMLTPNTFFDKDIANKLLDQFESHIALQSNTERFVSEIRNWTKDERNGYGCIESMRSEFKKNHDLTNVKTLRYLSRQLQKTDIEKTIGLYDESDKEDTRLRTILSYYFATCYLRKPPEELNNVHFTVEYANAICSFMETERVNTTHSKLFLEKYNEIELITKLFER
;
A
#
# COMPACT_ATOMS: atom_id res chain seq x y z
N MET A 1 -7.81 1.70 74.57
CA MET A 1 -7.64 1.66 73.11
C MET A 1 -7.41 3.08 72.64
N SER A 2 -6.21 3.37 72.16
CA SER A 2 -5.91 4.71 71.63
C SER A 2 -6.67 4.93 70.31
N THR A 3 -7.04 6.17 70.01
CA THR A 3 -7.67 6.58 68.74
C THR A 3 -6.93 6.04 67.50
N ASN A 4 -5.60 5.86 67.59
CA ASN A 4 -4.77 5.29 66.53
C ASN A 4 -5.00 3.78 66.26
N GLU A 5 -5.53 3.01 67.21
CA GLU A 5 -5.88 1.59 67.01
C GLU A 5 -7.26 1.42 66.38
N LEU A 6 -8.15 2.39 66.55
CA LEU A 6 -9.49 2.39 65.94
C LEU A 6 -9.38 2.76 64.44
N ASP A 7 -8.62 3.80 64.10
CA ASP A 7 -8.44 4.24 62.71
C ASP A 7 -7.67 3.20 61.87
N ASN A 8 -6.69 2.52 62.45
CA ASN A 8 -5.99 1.42 61.77
C ASN A 8 -6.90 0.21 61.54
N ASN A 9 -7.84 -0.10 62.45
CA ASN A 9 -8.77 -1.21 62.26
C ASN A 9 -9.89 -0.89 61.26
N VAL A 10 -10.37 0.36 61.24
CA VAL A 10 -11.36 0.82 60.25
C VAL A 10 -10.75 0.85 58.85
N ASN A 11 -9.52 1.36 58.68
CA ASN A 11 -8.85 1.34 57.38
C ASN A 11 -8.53 -0.08 56.90
N ASN A 12 -8.18 -1.01 57.80
CA ASN A 12 -7.95 -2.42 57.43
C ASN A 12 -9.27 -3.13 57.07
N ALA A 13 -10.37 -2.79 57.76
CA ALA A 13 -11.71 -3.31 57.45
C ALA A 13 -12.22 -2.76 56.11
N VAL A 14 -12.07 -1.45 55.86
CA VAL A 14 -12.43 -0.80 54.58
C VAL A 14 -11.59 -1.37 53.44
N TYR A 15 -10.28 -1.56 53.63
CA TYR A 15 -9.42 -2.20 52.62
C TYR A 15 -9.79 -3.66 52.37
N ARG A 16 -10.20 -4.41 53.39
CA ARG A 16 -10.71 -5.79 53.24
C ARG A 16 -12.08 -5.82 52.57
N ILE A 17 -12.93 -4.83 52.81
CA ILE A 17 -14.23 -4.65 52.17
C ILE A 17 -14.06 -4.25 50.71
N GLU A 18 -13.21 -3.29 50.38
CA GLU A 18 -12.85 -2.92 49.00
C GLU A 18 -12.28 -4.12 48.25
N LYS A 19 -11.32 -4.85 48.86
CA LYS A 19 -10.73 -6.06 48.25
C LYS A 19 -11.75 -7.20 48.09
N ALA A 20 -12.76 -7.29 48.95
CA ALA A 20 -13.84 -8.25 48.84
C ALA A 20 -14.93 -7.81 47.84
N LEU A 21 -15.12 -6.51 47.63
CA LEU A 21 -16.06 -5.94 46.66
C LEU A 21 -15.49 -5.97 45.23
N ASP A 22 -14.20 -5.68 45.05
CA ASP A 22 -13.49 -5.76 43.76
C ASP A 22 -13.49 -7.18 43.18
N LEU A 23 -13.58 -8.20 44.04
CA LEU A 23 -13.58 -9.63 43.68
C LEU A 23 -14.98 -10.24 43.53
N ARG A 24 -16.07 -9.53 43.91
CA ARG A 24 -17.43 -10.11 44.03
C ARG A 24 -18.38 -9.82 42.88
N PHE A 25 -18.05 -8.94 41.94
CA PHE A 25 -18.98 -8.56 40.86
C PHE A 25 -18.43 -8.90 39.48
N GLU A 26 -18.00 -10.14 39.32
CA GLU A 26 -17.88 -10.75 37.99
C GLU A 26 -19.20 -11.49 37.72
N ALA A 27 -20.01 -10.97 36.80
CA ALA A 27 -21.36 -11.49 36.53
C ALA A 27 -21.34 -12.94 36.03
N ASP A 28 -20.24 -13.35 35.41
CA ASP A 28 -19.96 -14.72 34.99
C ASP A 28 -18.91 -15.34 35.92
N THR A 29 -19.33 -16.26 36.79
CA THR A 29 -18.45 -16.93 37.76
C THR A 29 -17.34 -17.75 37.09
N THR A 30 -17.46 -18.09 35.81
CA THR A 30 -16.42 -18.78 35.03
C THR A 30 -15.25 -17.88 34.65
N LEU A 31 -15.39 -16.56 34.85
CA LEU A 31 -14.34 -15.57 34.60
C LEU A 31 -13.59 -15.14 35.87
N TYR A 32 -13.89 -15.78 37.00
CA TYR A 32 -13.22 -15.49 38.26
C TYR A 32 -11.72 -15.83 38.20
N ILE A 33 -10.89 -14.90 38.68
CA ILE A 33 -9.44 -15.06 38.78
C ILE A 33 -8.95 -14.61 40.16
N SER A 34 -7.97 -15.34 40.70
CA SER A 34 -7.35 -14.97 41.97
C SER A 34 -6.58 -13.66 41.85
N LYS A 35 -6.44 -12.92 42.97
CA LYS A 35 -5.59 -11.72 43.00
C LYS A 35 -4.14 -12.06 42.63
N GLU A 36 -3.63 -13.20 43.10
CA GLU A 36 -2.27 -13.65 42.82
C GLU A 36 -2.03 -13.87 41.32
N ASP A 37 -2.96 -14.54 40.64
CA ASP A 37 -2.84 -14.78 39.19
C ASP A 37 -3.04 -13.49 38.38
N THR A 38 -3.91 -12.59 38.85
CA THR A 38 -4.06 -11.25 38.27
C THR A 38 -2.74 -10.47 38.35
N ASP A 39 -2.08 -10.48 39.50
CA ASP A 39 -0.81 -9.79 39.72
C ASP A 39 0.33 -10.43 38.90
N LYS A 40 0.32 -11.76 38.70
CA LYS A 40 1.23 -12.45 37.77
C LYS A 40 1.06 -11.99 36.32
N ILE A 41 -0.18 -11.86 35.85
CA ILE A 41 -0.47 -11.37 34.49
C ILE A 41 0.00 -9.91 34.35
N LYS A 42 -0.32 -9.04 35.31
CA LYS A 42 0.13 -7.64 35.33
C LYS A 42 1.66 -7.53 35.30
N TYR A 43 2.35 -8.35 36.09
CA TYR A 43 3.82 -8.40 36.09
C TYR A 43 4.37 -8.79 34.71
N CYS A 44 3.78 -9.82 34.07
CA CYS A 44 4.21 -10.24 32.74
C CYS A 44 3.94 -9.14 31.68
N LEU A 45 2.81 -8.43 31.78
CA LEU A 45 2.49 -7.30 30.90
C LEU A 45 3.51 -6.17 31.03
N ALA A 46 3.80 -5.73 32.25
CA ALA A 46 4.77 -4.67 32.52
C ALA A 46 6.19 -5.01 32.05
N LYS A 47 6.54 -6.30 31.98
CA LYS A 47 7.83 -6.80 31.51
C LYS A 47 7.83 -7.23 30.03
N ASN A 48 6.72 -7.03 29.31
CA ASN A 48 6.54 -7.47 27.92
C ASN A 48 6.80 -8.98 27.71
N ASN A 49 6.56 -9.82 28.71
CA ASN A 49 6.78 -11.26 28.63
C ASN A 49 5.52 -11.99 28.14
N PHE A 50 5.24 -11.87 26.84
CA PHE A 50 4.05 -12.45 26.22
C PHE A 50 4.08 -13.98 26.08
N GLN A 51 5.26 -14.60 26.20
CA GLN A 51 5.37 -16.05 26.25
C GLN A 51 4.75 -16.61 27.54
N ASN A 52 5.03 -15.95 28.67
CA ASN A 52 4.41 -16.30 29.94
C ASN A 52 2.92 -16.00 29.94
N ILE A 53 2.49 -14.89 29.31
CA ILE A 53 1.06 -14.58 29.16
C ILE A 53 0.33 -15.68 28.38
N ALA A 54 0.91 -16.16 27.28
CA ALA A 54 0.33 -17.25 26.51
C ALA A 54 0.22 -18.55 27.32
N ALA A 55 1.26 -18.91 28.07
CA ALA A 55 1.23 -20.08 28.97
C ALA A 55 0.16 -19.94 30.08
N ILE A 56 0.01 -18.73 30.64
CA ILE A 56 -1.04 -18.43 31.61
C ILE A 56 -2.43 -18.52 30.95
N ALA A 57 -2.59 -18.05 29.71
CA ALA A 57 -3.85 -18.16 28.97
C ALA A 57 -4.25 -19.62 28.72
N THR A 58 -3.30 -20.51 28.43
CA THR A 58 -3.58 -21.96 28.32
C THR A 58 -4.04 -22.57 29.64
N LYS A 59 -3.53 -22.07 30.78
CA LYS A 59 -3.86 -22.59 32.12
C LYS A 59 -5.17 -22.04 32.69
N LEU A 60 -5.40 -20.73 32.58
CA LEU A 60 -6.52 -20.01 33.19
C LEU A 60 -7.67 -19.74 32.22
N GLY A 61 -7.46 -19.97 30.92
CA GLY A 61 -8.40 -19.66 29.86
C GLY A 61 -8.15 -18.29 29.23
N GLU A 62 -8.29 -18.23 27.90
CA GLU A 62 -8.05 -17.02 27.10
C GLU A 62 -9.00 -15.88 27.47
N LYS A 63 -10.27 -16.18 27.81
CA LYS A 63 -11.27 -15.18 28.20
C LYS A 63 -10.83 -14.37 29.43
N VAL A 64 -10.35 -15.08 30.45
CA VAL A 64 -9.90 -14.47 31.71
C VAL A 64 -8.68 -13.60 31.45
N VAL A 65 -7.68 -14.15 30.76
CA VAL A 65 -6.44 -13.43 30.48
C VAL A 65 -6.69 -12.20 29.60
N ALA A 66 -7.48 -12.32 28.53
CA ALA A 66 -7.84 -11.20 27.67
C ALA A 66 -8.52 -10.05 28.44
N LYS A 67 -9.43 -10.38 29.35
CA LYS A 67 -10.09 -9.38 30.21
C LYS A 67 -9.09 -8.65 31.10
N VAL A 68 -8.15 -9.38 31.71
CA VAL A 68 -7.09 -8.77 32.54
C VAL A 68 -6.17 -7.89 31.69
N ILE A 69 -5.81 -8.32 30.48
CA ILE A 69 -5.00 -7.53 29.54
C ILE A 69 -5.67 -6.20 29.22
N LEU A 70 -6.94 -6.23 28.78
CA LEU A 70 -7.67 -5.02 28.37
C LEU A 70 -7.94 -4.06 29.53
N LYS A 71 -8.30 -4.58 30.71
CA LYS A 71 -8.46 -3.76 31.93
C LYS A 71 -7.16 -3.09 32.41
N ASN A 72 -6.02 -3.63 32.01
CA ASN A 72 -4.69 -3.13 32.40
C ASN A 72 -3.87 -2.68 31.18
N SER A 73 -4.53 -2.18 30.13
CA SER A 73 -3.91 -1.73 28.89
C SER A 73 -2.83 -0.65 29.11
N TRP A 74 -2.97 0.14 30.16
CA TRP A 74 -2.00 1.17 30.55
C TRP A 74 -0.61 0.61 30.93
N LEU A 75 -0.50 -0.68 31.26
CA LEU A 75 0.78 -1.35 31.52
C LEU A 75 1.53 -1.76 30.25
N ILE A 76 0.90 -1.65 29.08
CA ILE A 76 1.43 -2.21 27.84
C ILE A 76 2.19 -1.13 27.05
N ASN A 77 3.50 -1.30 26.95
CA ASN A 77 4.32 -0.55 26.00
C ASN A 77 4.27 -1.24 24.63
N PHE A 78 3.31 -0.85 23.79
CA PHE A 78 3.04 -1.56 22.54
C PHE A 78 4.17 -1.44 21.51
N ASP A 79 4.99 -0.39 21.56
CA ASP A 79 6.18 -0.29 20.70
C ASP A 79 7.23 -1.35 21.04
N ALA A 80 7.41 -1.66 22.33
CA ALA A 80 8.26 -2.77 22.74
C ALA A 80 7.68 -4.13 22.30
N VAL A 81 6.35 -4.27 22.30
CA VAL A 81 5.66 -5.48 21.80
C VAL A 81 5.90 -5.68 20.31
N LYS A 82 5.80 -4.60 19.50
CA LYS A 82 6.07 -4.64 18.06
C LYS A 82 7.52 -5.04 17.78
N LYS A 83 8.50 -4.40 18.45
CA LYS A 83 9.94 -4.66 18.26
C LYS A 83 10.35 -6.09 18.62
N SER A 84 9.70 -6.67 19.63
CA SER A 84 9.99 -8.04 20.10
C SER A 84 9.25 -9.13 19.32
N GLY A 85 8.47 -8.79 18.28
CA GLY A 85 7.71 -9.77 17.48
C GLY A 85 6.54 -10.41 18.23
N ASN A 86 6.20 -9.91 19.43
CA ASN A 86 5.15 -10.48 20.28
C ASN A 86 3.73 -10.04 19.89
N LYS A 87 3.58 -9.15 18.91
CA LYS A 87 2.27 -8.68 18.40
C LYS A 87 1.36 -9.86 18.03
N ASN A 88 1.87 -10.82 17.24
CA ASN A 88 1.06 -11.94 16.75
C ASN A 88 0.57 -12.84 17.89
N ARG A 89 1.36 -13.00 18.96
CA ARG A 89 0.95 -13.77 20.14
C ARG A 89 -0.23 -13.11 20.85
N LEU A 90 -0.20 -11.78 20.94
CA LEU A 90 -1.28 -11.00 21.53
C LEU A 90 -2.53 -11.00 20.65
N GLU A 91 -2.37 -10.92 19.34
CA GLU A 91 -3.48 -11.02 18.37
C GLU A 91 -4.17 -12.39 18.46
N ASN A 92 -3.41 -13.48 18.54
CA ASN A 92 -3.97 -14.83 18.69
C ASN A 92 -4.85 -15.00 19.94
N ILE A 93 -4.46 -14.40 21.07
CA ILE A 93 -5.28 -14.45 22.30
C ILE A 93 -6.64 -13.81 22.07
N PHE A 94 -6.70 -12.69 21.34
CA PHE A 94 -7.94 -11.97 21.09
C PHE A 94 -8.77 -12.59 19.96
N ASP A 95 -8.11 -13.13 18.93
CA ASP A 95 -8.78 -13.78 17.81
C ASP A 95 -9.47 -15.08 18.23
N GLY A 96 -8.91 -15.83 19.18
CA GLY A 96 -9.51 -17.05 19.76
C GLY A 96 -10.80 -16.84 20.54
N LEU A 97 -11.13 -15.59 20.89
CA LEU A 97 -12.33 -15.27 21.66
C LEU A 97 -13.59 -15.18 20.79
N ALA A 98 -14.72 -15.65 21.33
CA ALA A 98 -16.03 -15.41 20.75
C ALA A 98 -16.28 -13.91 20.54
N ASN A 99 -16.85 -13.56 19.38
CA ASN A 99 -16.99 -12.16 18.95
C ASN A 99 -17.73 -11.29 19.97
N ASP A 100 -18.91 -11.72 20.42
CA ASP A 100 -19.74 -10.98 21.39
C ASP A 100 -18.99 -10.72 22.70
N PHE A 101 -18.21 -11.72 23.15
CA PHE A 101 -17.40 -11.59 24.35
C PHE A 101 -16.29 -10.56 24.16
N PHE A 102 -15.49 -10.66 23.08
CA PHE A 102 -14.41 -9.72 22.82
C PHE A 102 -14.92 -8.28 22.68
N ILE A 103 -16.02 -8.07 21.93
CA ILE A 103 -16.64 -6.76 21.76
C ILE A 103 -16.96 -6.16 23.13
N SER A 104 -17.63 -6.92 24.00
CA SER A 104 -18.06 -6.44 25.32
C SER A 104 -16.90 -5.97 26.20
N ILE A 105 -15.75 -6.67 26.19
CA ILE A 105 -14.60 -6.32 27.02
C ILE A 105 -13.69 -5.27 26.36
N ALA A 106 -13.73 -5.15 25.04
CA ALA A 106 -12.93 -4.19 24.29
C ALA A 106 -13.57 -2.79 24.30
N GLU A 107 -14.90 -2.67 24.44
CA GLU A 107 -15.61 -1.39 24.47
C GLU A 107 -15.02 -0.39 25.48
N ASP A 108 -14.50 -0.86 26.62
CA ASP A 108 -13.90 0.01 27.62
C ASP A 108 -12.61 0.69 27.12
N VAL A 109 -11.82 0.01 26.28
CA VAL A 109 -10.64 0.58 25.64
C VAL A 109 -11.04 1.47 24.44
N ILE A 110 -12.02 1.04 23.65
CA ILE A 110 -12.50 1.79 22.47
C ILE A 110 -13.08 3.14 22.88
N ASN A 111 -13.88 3.16 23.95
CA ASN A 111 -14.57 4.35 24.47
C ASN A 111 -13.75 5.13 25.51
N ASP A 112 -12.46 4.86 25.64
CA ASP A 112 -11.54 5.56 26.56
C ASP A 112 -11.96 5.50 28.05
N ARG A 113 -12.70 4.46 28.45
CA ARG A 113 -13.03 4.19 29.86
C ARG A 113 -11.83 3.62 30.63
N VAL A 114 -10.90 2.98 29.91
CA VAL A 114 -9.61 2.54 30.44
C VAL A 114 -8.51 3.22 29.63
N TYR A 115 -7.53 3.81 30.32
CA TYR A 115 -6.39 4.42 29.68
C TYR A 115 -5.56 3.38 28.90
N SER A 116 -5.19 3.71 27.67
CA SER A 116 -4.32 2.92 26.81
C SER A 116 -3.44 3.85 25.97
N SER A 117 -2.27 3.37 25.55
CA SER A 117 -1.47 4.07 24.54
C SER A 117 -2.22 4.10 23.21
N ILE A 118 -1.97 5.13 22.40
CA ILE A 118 -2.62 5.33 21.10
C ILE A 118 -2.39 4.10 20.21
N GLU A 119 -1.16 3.59 20.19
CA GLU A 119 -0.75 2.47 19.35
C GLU A 119 -1.41 1.17 19.78
N PHE A 120 -1.60 0.97 21.10
CA PHE A 120 -2.32 -0.19 21.61
C PHE A 120 -3.82 -0.09 21.31
N LYS A 121 -4.41 1.10 21.48
CA LYS A 121 -5.81 1.35 21.14
C LYS A 121 -6.08 1.05 19.67
N GLU A 122 -5.23 1.53 18.76
CA GLU A 122 -5.35 1.25 17.33
C GLU A 122 -5.26 -0.23 16.99
N PHE A 123 -4.40 -0.97 17.69
CA PHE A 123 -4.32 -2.42 17.56
C PHE A 123 -5.63 -3.10 17.99
N ILE A 124 -6.18 -2.74 19.15
CA ILE A 124 -7.47 -3.28 19.62
C ILE A 124 -8.63 -2.86 18.72
N GLU A 125 -8.68 -1.61 18.26
CA GLU A 125 -9.66 -1.12 17.29
C GLU A 125 -9.66 -1.99 16.03
N SER A 126 -8.49 -2.35 15.50
CA SER A 126 -8.38 -3.20 14.32
C SER A 126 -9.02 -4.59 14.50
N ILE A 127 -8.90 -5.19 15.68
CA ILE A 127 -9.54 -6.48 16.01
C ILE A 127 -11.04 -6.29 16.28
N TYR A 128 -11.40 -5.21 16.98
CA TYR A 128 -12.77 -4.88 17.31
C TYR A 128 -13.64 -4.76 16.05
N PHE A 129 -13.21 -3.96 15.07
CA PHE A 129 -13.95 -3.79 13.81
C PHE A 129 -13.98 -5.06 12.93
N LYS A 130 -13.06 -6.02 13.14
CA LYS A 130 -13.15 -7.36 12.53
C LYS A 130 -14.22 -8.24 13.16
N LYS A 131 -14.61 -7.98 14.42
CA LYS A 131 -15.54 -8.84 15.18
C LYS A 131 -16.96 -8.28 15.31
N ILE A 132 -17.17 -6.96 15.16
CA ILE A 132 -18.52 -6.35 15.29
C ILE A 132 -19.57 -7.00 14.35
N PRO A 133 -20.86 -6.94 14.71
CA PRO A 133 -21.93 -7.39 13.83
C PRO A 133 -21.89 -6.73 12.45
N ILE A 134 -21.97 -7.54 11.40
CA ILE A 134 -21.86 -7.08 10.00
C ILE A 134 -22.86 -5.98 9.64
N LYS A 135 -24.06 -5.99 10.25
CA LYS A 135 -25.11 -4.99 10.06
C LYS A 135 -24.66 -3.57 10.46
N LEU A 136 -23.69 -3.46 11.37
CA LEU A 136 -23.14 -2.17 11.80
C LEU A 136 -22.04 -1.67 10.87
N CYS A 137 -21.34 -2.55 10.15
CA CYS A 137 -20.23 -2.18 9.28
C CYS A 137 -20.63 -1.14 8.22
N GLN A 138 -21.86 -1.21 7.69
CA GLN A 138 -22.34 -0.21 6.73
C GLN A 138 -22.33 1.20 7.33
N LYS A 139 -22.96 1.35 8.49
CA LYS A 139 -23.03 2.63 9.21
C LYS A 139 -21.63 3.14 9.58
N HIS A 140 -20.71 2.23 9.92
CA HIS A 140 -19.36 2.59 10.32
C HIS A 140 -18.49 3.07 9.15
N TYR A 141 -18.49 2.40 7.99
CA TYR A 141 -17.65 2.86 6.87
C TYR A 141 -18.16 4.20 6.30
N GLU A 142 -19.47 4.46 6.38
CA GLU A 142 -20.10 5.71 5.93
C GLU A 142 -19.87 6.89 6.90
N ASN A 143 -19.44 6.63 8.14
CA ASN A 143 -19.21 7.64 9.16
C ASN A 143 -17.83 8.29 9.02
N SER A 144 -17.77 9.50 8.45
CA SER A 144 -16.54 10.27 8.26
C SER A 144 -15.82 10.66 9.55
N LYS A 145 -16.49 10.62 10.71
CA LYS A 145 -15.85 10.89 12.02
C LYS A 145 -15.03 9.70 12.53
N LEU A 146 -15.24 8.50 11.98
CA LEU A 146 -14.52 7.30 12.37
C LEU A 146 -13.15 7.26 11.68
N LYS A 147 -12.13 6.74 12.37
CA LYS A 147 -10.79 6.56 11.81
C LYS A 147 -10.83 5.76 10.50
N LEU A 148 -9.98 6.15 9.54
CA LEU A 148 -9.97 5.58 8.20
C LEU A 148 -9.74 4.05 8.19
N ASN A 149 -8.79 3.55 8.97
CA ASN A 149 -8.51 2.10 9.05
C ASN A 149 -9.76 1.31 9.48
N CYS A 150 -10.51 1.81 10.45
CA CYS A 150 -11.76 1.18 10.91
C CYS A 150 -12.82 1.19 9.81
N ARG A 151 -12.94 2.30 9.07
CA ARG A 151 -13.85 2.42 7.92
C ARG A 151 -13.48 1.44 6.81
N VAL A 152 -12.18 1.30 6.50
CA VAL A 152 -11.67 0.36 5.49
C VAL A 152 -11.97 -1.10 5.88
N ILE A 153 -11.75 -1.48 7.14
CA ILE A 153 -12.10 -2.81 7.65
C ILE A 153 -13.60 -3.06 7.50
N CYS A 154 -14.44 -2.12 7.96
CA CYS A 154 -15.89 -2.25 7.87
C CYS A 154 -16.40 -2.31 6.43
N PHE A 155 -15.84 -1.50 5.52
CA PHE A 155 -16.19 -1.56 4.10
C PHE A 155 -15.86 -2.93 3.52
N SER A 156 -14.64 -3.43 3.77
CA SER A 156 -14.19 -4.73 3.28
C SER A 156 -15.12 -5.84 3.73
N ARG A 157 -15.42 -5.89 5.04
CA ARG A 157 -16.35 -6.86 5.62
C ARG A 157 -17.75 -6.73 5.03
N TYR A 158 -18.30 -5.51 4.96
CA TYR A 158 -19.64 -5.28 4.42
C TYR A 158 -19.79 -5.81 3.00
N ILE A 159 -18.81 -5.55 2.13
CA ILE A 159 -18.83 -6.05 0.77
C ILE A 159 -18.74 -7.59 0.75
N GLN A 160 -17.79 -8.17 1.50
CA GLN A 160 -17.50 -9.61 1.50
C GLN A 160 -18.56 -10.48 2.15
N GLU A 161 -18.98 -10.11 3.36
CA GLU A 161 -19.81 -10.95 4.21
C GLU A 161 -21.31 -10.70 3.98
N PHE A 162 -21.70 -9.56 3.39
CA PHE A 162 -23.11 -9.18 3.29
C PHE A 162 -23.56 -8.79 1.88
N TYR A 163 -22.83 -7.91 1.19
CA TYR A 163 -23.32 -7.34 -0.06
C TYR A 163 -23.27 -8.35 -1.23
N ILE A 164 -22.16 -9.08 -1.39
CA ILE A 164 -21.95 -10.03 -2.49
C ILE A 164 -23.03 -11.11 -2.52
N TRP A 165 -23.36 -11.69 -1.36
CA TRP A 165 -24.35 -12.75 -1.25
C TRP A 165 -25.74 -12.33 -1.72
N ASN A 166 -26.08 -11.05 -1.56
CA ASN A 166 -27.37 -10.51 -1.95
C ASN A 166 -27.38 -9.86 -3.35
N ASN A 167 -26.21 -9.58 -3.94
CA ASN A 167 -26.07 -8.82 -5.18
C ASN A 167 -24.88 -9.31 -6.04
N PRO A 168 -24.94 -10.55 -6.57
CA PRO A 168 -23.83 -11.13 -7.33
C PRO A 168 -23.52 -10.35 -8.63
N GLY A 169 -22.31 -10.56 -9.14
CA GLY A 169 -21.87 -10.03 -10.43
C GLY A 169 -21.59 -8.52 -10.45
N ALA A 170 -21.94 -7.88 -11.58
CA ALA A 170 -21.62 -6.46 -11.84
C ALA A 170 -22.23 -5.48 -10.84
N HIS A 171 -23.28 -5.84 -10.11
CA HIS A 171 -23.87 -4.99 -9.08
C HIS A 171 -22.89 -4.69 -7.94
N THR A 172 -22.10 -5.68 -7.52
CA THR A 172 -21.10 -5.47 -6.48
C THR A 172 -19.99 -4.53 -6.95
N VAL A 173 -19.50 -4.70 -8.17
CA VAL A 173 -18.42 -3.85 -8.70
C VAL A 173 -18.89 -2.40 -8.89
N ARG A 174 -20.14 -2.22 -9.33
CA ARG A 174 -20.80 -0.90 -9.36
C ARG A 174 -20.94 -0.30 -7.96
N LYS A 175 -21.32 -1.10 -6.95
CA LYS A 175 -21.43 -0.62 -5.56
C LYS A 175 -20.07 -0.22 -5.00
N ILE A 176 -19.04 -1.03 -5.21
CA ILE A 176 -17.65 -0.70 -4.82
C ILE A 176 -17.25 0.63 -5.45
N ASN A 177 -17.51 0.79 -6.75
CA ASN A 177 -17.20 2.03 -7.44
C ASN A 177 -17.95 3.24 -6.87
N GLN A 178 -19.26 3.11 -6.62
CA GLN A 178 -20.05 4.18 -6.00
C GLN A 178 -19.49 4.57 -4.62
N VAL A 179 -19.02 3.60 -3.85
CA VAL A 179 -18.37 3.87 -2.56
C VAL A 179 -17.04 4.59 -2.76
N PHE A 180 -16.22 4.19 -3.74
CA PHE A 180 -14.94 4.86 -4.02
C PHE A 180 -15.13 6.30 -4.51
N GLU A 181 -16.14 6.56 -5.33
CA GLU A 181 -16.49 7.91 -5.77
C GLU A 181 -16.98 8.77 -4.60
N ARG A 182 -17.76 8.19 -3.68
CA ARG A 182 -18.29 8.90 -2.51
C ARG A 182 -17.27 9.07 -1.38
N TYR A 183 -16.33 8.13 -1.25
CA TYR A 183 -15.32 8.06 -0.21
C TYR A 183 -13.93 7.75 -0.81
N PRO A 184 -13.27 8.72 -1.46
CA PRO A 184 -12.00 8.49 -2.15
C PRO A 184 -10.83 8.12 -1.23
N ASP A 185 -10.93 8.49 0.05
CA ASP A 185 -9.99 8.13 1.10
C ASP A 185 -9.97 6.61 1.35
N ILE A 186 -11.14 5.98 1.32
CA ILE A 186 -11.27 4.52 1.38
C ILE A 186 -10.62 3.88 0.14
N ALA A 187 -10.90 4.40 -1.06
CA ALA A 187 -10.34 3.87 -2.31
C ALA A 187 -8.80 3.91 -2.33
N SER A 188 -8.21 4.98 -1.78
CA SER A 188 -6.75 5.18 -1.74
C SER A 188 -6.04 4.28 -0.74
N ASN A 189 -6.76 3.70 0.24
CA ASN A 189 -6.21 2.90 1.33
C ASN A 189 -6.64 1.43 1.29
N ILE A 190 -7.41 1.04 0.28
CA ILE A 190 -7.69 -0.36 0.00
C ILE A 190 -6.61 -0.89 -0.93
N ASP A 191 -5.99 -1.99 -0.52
CA ASP A 191 -5.06 -2.72 -1.37
C ASP A 191 -5.80 -3.32 -2.58
N GLY A 192 -5.15 -3.32 -3.74
CA GLY A 192 -5.60 -4.05 -4.92
C GLY A 192 -5.83 -5.55 -4.65
N GLU A 193 -5.20 -6.11 -3.62
CA GLU A 193 -5.44 -7.48 -3.15
C GLU A 193 -6.89 -7.72 -2.69
N LEU A 194 -7.53 -6.74 -2.02
CA LEU A 194 -8.92 -6.90 -1.60
C LEU A 194 -9.84 -7.04 -2.80
N LEU A 195 -9.68 -6.17 -3.81
CA LEU A 195 -10.51 -6.23 -5.01
C LEU A 195 -10.20 -7.49 -5.83
N ALA A 196 -8.94 -7.92 -5.89
CA ALA A 196 -8.56 -9.16 -6.54
C ALA A 196 -9.29 -10.37 -5.92
N ARG A 197 -9.22 -10.53 -4.59
CA ARG A 197 -9.93 -11.59 -3.88
C ARG A 197 -11.43 -11.52 -4.13
N LEU A 198 -12.02 -10.33 -3.94
CA LEU A 198 -13.43 -10.09 -4.17
C LEU A 198 -13.89 -10.51 -5.56
N THR A 199 -13.20 -10.04 -6.60
CA THR A 199 -13.61 -10.33 -7.99
C THR A 199 -13.42 -11.80 -8.37
N SER A 200 -12.42 -12.49 -7.82
CA SER A 200 -12.22 -13.92 -8.02
C SER A 200 -13.29 -14.81 -7.36
N GLU A 201 -13.90 -14.36 -6.26
CA GLU A 201 -14.91 -15.13 -5.52
C GLU A 201 -16.35 -14.86 -6.03
N MET A 202 -16.55 -13.84 -6.87
CA MET A 202 -17.86 -13.47 -7.37
C MET A 202 -18.37 -14.39 -8.48
N LEU A 203 -19.68 -14.66 -8.48
CA LEU A 203 -20.40 -15.18 -9.63
C LEU A 203 -20.37 -14.17 -10.79
N ASP A 204 -20.55 -14.63 -12.03
CA ASP A 204 -20.58 -13.82 -13.26
C ASP A 204 -19.28 -13.04 -13.56
N GLN A 205 -18.14 -13.67 -13.33
CA GLN A 205 -16.80 -13.10 -13.59
C GLN A 205 -16.64 -12.47 -14.97
N THR A 206 -17.26 -13.03 -16.02
CA THR A 206 -17.24 -12.46 -17.38
C THR A 206 -17.90 -11.08 -17.45
N VAL A 207 -19.06 -10.91 -16.78
CA VAL A 207 -19.78 -9.63 -16.75
C VAL A 207 -19.00 -8.60 -15.94
N ILE A 208 -18.37 -9.04 -14.86
CA ILE A 208 -17.48 -8.20 -14.05
C ILE A 208 -16.29 -7.70 -14.89
N ALA A 209 -15.60 -8.60 -15.60
CA ALA A 209 -14.48 -8.25 -16.45
C ALA A 209 -14.88 -7.20 -17.50
N GLN A 210 -16.00 -7.42 -18.19
CA GLN A 210 -16.54 -6.49 -19.18
C GLN A 210 -16.82 -5.10 -18.57
N TRP A 211 -17.48 -5.07 -17.41
CA TRP A 211 -17.77 -3.80 -16.74
C TRP A 211 -16.49 -3.04 -16.36
N ILE A 212 -15.49 -3.73 -15.80
CA ILE A 212 -14.20 -3.13 -15.43
C ILE A 212 -13.51 -2.55 -16.67
N ILE A 213 -13.44 -3.32 -17.76
CA ILE A 213 -12.82 -2.89 -19.02
C ILE A 213 -13.50 -1.64 -19.56
N GLU A 214 -14.83 -1.63 -19.62
CA GLU A 214 -15.62 -0.53 -20.20
C GLU A 214 -15.57 0.76 -19.37
N ASN A 215 -15.54 0.65 -18.04
CA ASN A 215 -15.77 1.79 -17.15
C ASN A 215 -14.51 2.26 -16.44
N LYS A 216 -13.51 1.38 -16.25
CA LYS A 216 -12.37 1.64 -15.35
C LYS A 216 -11.00 1.49 -15.99
N ILE A 217 -10.89 0.73 -17.09
CA ILE A 217 -9.63 0.64 -17.82
C ILE A 217 -9.53 1.78 -18.85
N ASN A 218 -8.64 2.73 -18.57
CA ASN A 218 -8.29 3.84 -19.45
C ASN A 218 -6.85 4.34 -19.23
N LYS A 219 -6.48 5.49 -19.79
CA LYS A 219 -5.12 6.06 -19.70
C LYS A 219 -4.63 6.33 -18.27
N LYS A 220 -5.54 6.55 -17.31
CA LYS A 220 -5.27 6.72 -15.87
C LYS A 220 -5.98 5.63 -15.05
N THR A 221 -5.86 4.38 -15.47
CA THR A 221 -6.43 3.24 -14.72
C THR A 221 -5.89 3.23 -13.30
N GLU A 222 -6.78 3.25 -12.32
CA GLU A 222 -6.41 3.06 -10.91
C GLU A 222 -5.92 1.62 -10.72
N GLN A 223 -4.84 1.45 -9.94
CA GLN A 223 -4.19 0.17 -9.73
C GLN A 223 -5.16 -0.89 -9.18
N ILE A 224 -6.13 -0.48 -8.37
CA ILE A 224 -7.16 -1.34 -7.79
C ILE A 224 -7.95 -2.07 -8.88
N TRP A 225 -8.50 -1.36 -9.87
CA TRP A 225 -9.28 -1.95 -10.96
C TRP A 225 -8.44 -2.85 -11.88
N SER A 226 -7.19 -2.48 -12.13
CA SER A 226 -6.27 -3.35 -12.87
C SER A 226 -5.99 -4.65 -12.12
N SER A 227 -5.90 -4.61 -10.79
CA SER A 227 -5.68 -5.79 -9.95
C SER A 227 -6.91 -6.70 -9.92
N GLY A 228 -8.11 -6.10 -9.83
CA GLY A 228 -9.38 -6.83 -9.96
C GLY A 228 -9.48 -7.58 -11.29
N LEU A 229 -9.23 -6.91 -12.43
CA LEU A 229 -9.27 -7.55 -13.75
C LEU A 229 -8.26 -8.69 -13.88
N LEU A 230 -7.03 -8.50 -13.39
CA LEU A 230 -5.97 -9.51 -13.46
C LEU A 230 -6.28 -10.75 -12.61
N SER A 231 -7.00 -10.60 -11.51
CA SER A 231 -7.37 -11.72 -10.63
C SER A 231 -8.36 -12.70 -11.28
N LEU A 232 -9.07 -12.27 -12.32
CA LEU A 232 -9.98 -13.12 -13.09
C LEU A 232 -9.25 -14.05 -14.06
N GLY A 233 -7.91 -14.00 -14.12
CA GLY A 233 -7.08 -14.89 -14.92
C GLY A 233 -7.53 -14.97 -16.38
N LYS A 234 -7.76 -16.20 -16.86
CA LYS A 234 -8.21 -16.47 -18.22
C LYS A 234 -9.49 -15.72 -18.59
N ILE A 235 -10.48 -15.65 -17.70
CA ILE A 235 -11.75 -14.96 -17.98
C ILE A 235 -11.54 -13.45 -18.19
N GLY A 236 -10.68 -12.85 -17.37
CA GLY A 236 -10.29 -11.45 -17.52
C GLY A 236 -9.57 -11.18 -18.84
N PHE A 237 -8.67 -12.09 -19.21
CA PHE A 237 -7.95 -12.02 -20.47
C PHE A 237 -8.88 -12.16 -21.68
N ASP A 238 -9.75 -13.17 -21.70
CA ASP A 238 -10.68 -13.43 -22.81
C ASP A 238 -11.67 -12.28 -22.99
N ALA A 239 -12.17 -11.71 -21.90
CA ALA A 239 -13.04 -10.53 -21.95
C ALA A 239 -12.31 -9.33 -22.58
N SER A 240 -11.01 -9.16 -22.28
CA SER A 240 -10.20 -8.08 -22.84
C SER A 240 -9.87 -8.28 -24.32
N ILE A 241 -9.59 -9.51 -24.76
CA ILE A 241 -9.40 -9.85 -26.18
C ILE A 241 -10.70 -9.57 -26.95
N ASN A 242 -11.84 -10.05 -26.44
CA ASN A 242 -13.15 -9.82 -27.04
C ASN A 242 -13.49 -8.33 -27.13
N TYR A 243 -13.13 -7.53 -26.13
CA TYR A 243 -13.31 -6.08 -26.17
C TYR A 243 -12.50 -5.42 -27.29
N VAL A 244 -11.22 -5.78 -27.42
CA VAL A 244 -10.32 -5.27 -28.48
C VAL A 244 -10.83 -5.66 -29.87
N ILE A 245 -11.27 -6.90 -30.04
CA ILE A 245 -11.87 -7.39 -31.30
C ILE A 245 -13.14 -6.63 -31.65
N LYS A 246 -13.99 -6.26 -30.68
CA LYS A 246 -15.24 -5.52 -30.94
C LYS A 246 -15.04 -4.04 -31.25
N LYS A 247 -13.99 -3.40 -30.72
CA LYS A 247 -13.81 -1.95 -30.80
C LYS A 247 -12.96 -1.46 -31.98
N LEU A 248 -12.26 -2.34 -32.70
CA LEU A 248 -11.51 -2.12 -33.96
C LEU A 248 -11.12 -0.68 -34.31
N ASP A 249 -10.52 0.05 -33.37
CA ASP A 249 -10.11 1.44 -33.55
C ASP A 249 -8.74 1.64 -32.92
N SER A 250 -7.73 1.88 -33.75
CA SER A 250 -6.36 2.12 -33.31
C SER A 250 -6.22 3.38 -32.46
N ARG A 251 -7.24 4.26 -32.41
CA ARG A 251 -7.28 5.43 -31.51
C ARG A 251 -7.93 5.14 -30.16
N ASN A 252 -8.53 3.95 -29.98
CA ASN A 252 -9.16 3.57 -28.73
C ASN A 252 -8.10 3.40 -27.63
N GLU A 253 -8.04 4.37 -26.71
CA GLU A 253 -7.04 4.40 -25.64
C GLU A 253 -7.20 3.23 -24.65
N THR A 254 -8.43 2.73 -24.42
CA THR A 254 -8.67 1.53 -23.60
C THR A 254 -8.03 0.30 -24.24
N CYS A 255 -8.23 0.09 -25.55
CA CYS A 255 -7.60 -1.03 -26.27
C CYS A 255 -6.08 -0.94 -26.23
N LYS A 256 -5.50 0.25 -26.49
CA LYS A 256 -4.05 0.44 -26.37
C LYS A 256 -3.55 0.13 -24.97
N HIS A 257 -4.25 0.60 -23.93
CA HIS A 257 -3.84 0.39 -22.55
C HIS A 257 -3.94 -1.09 -22.15
N LEU A 258 -4.99 -1.78 -22.56
CA LEU A 258 -5.13 -3.22 -22.35
C LEU A 258 -3.93 -3.97 -22.94
N ILE A 259 -3.65 -3.74 -24.22
CA ILE A 259 -2.56 -4.40 -24.96
C ILE A 259 -1.20 -4.05 -24.35
N GLU A 260 -0.88 -2.76 -24.23
CA GLU A 260 0.47 -2.32 -23.87
C GLU A 260 0.78 -2.37 -22.37
N LYS A 261 -0.22 -2.48 -21.48
CA LYS A 261 0.00 -2.35 -20.03
C LYS A 261 -0.66 -3.42 -19.18
N ILE A 262 -1.76 -4.03 -19.63
CA ILE A 262 -2.49 -5.03 -18.84
C ILE A 262 -2.14 -6.45 -19.29
N TRP A 263 -2.16 -6.76 -20.59
CA TRP A 263 -1.85 -8.09 -21.12
C TRP A 263 -0.50 -8.66 -20.68
N PRO A 264 0.62 -7.90 -20.66
CA PRO A 264 1.88 -8.41 -20.12
C PRO A 264 1.77 -8.94 -18.69
N LYS A 265 0.90 -8.33 -17.88
CA LYS A 265 0.69 -8.71 -16.47
C LYS A 265 -0.14 -10.00 -16.34
N PHE A 266 -0.96 -10.35 -17.33
CA PHE A 266 -1.64 -11.65 -17.35
C PHE A 266 -0.63 -12.78 -17.54
N PHE A 267 0.32 -12.62 -18.47
CA PHE A 267 1.37 -13.62 -18.67
C PHE A 267 2.25 -13.81 -17.43
N ALA A 268 2.56 -12.74 -16.69
CA ALA A 268 3.35 -12.84 -15.45
C ALA A 268 2.63 -13.57 -14.30
N LYS A 269 1.31 -13.79 -14.40
CA LYS A 269 0.45 -14.34 -13.34
C LYS A 269 -0.27 -15.63 -13.74
N SER A 270 -0.12 -16.10 -14.97
CA SER A 270 -0.88 -17.21 -15.52
C SER A 270 -0.01 -18.45 -15.67
N ASP A 271 -0.55 -19.60 -15.26
CA ASP A 271 0.08 -20.90 -15.50
C ASP A 271 -0.11 -21.39 -16.95
N ASP A 272 -1.11 -20.87 -17.67
CA ASP A 272 -1.45 -21.25 -19.05
C ASP A 272 -0.90 -20.25 -20.08
N VAL A 273 0.44 -20.14 -20.15
CA VAL A 273 1.15 -19.23 -21.05
C VAL A 273 0.90 -19.56 -22.53
N ASP A 274 0.74 -20.84 -22.86
CA ASP A 274 0.55 -21.30 -24.24
C ASP A 274 -0.81 -20.83 -24.78
N TYR A 275 -1.88 -20.92 -23.99
CA TYR A 275 -3.19 -20.38 -24.37
C TYR A 275 -3.15 -18.87 -24.62
N LEU A 276 -2.51 -18.12 -23.72
CA LEU A 276 -2.37 -16.67 -23.86
C LEU A 276 -1.59 -16.34 -25.14
N SER A 277 -0.49 -17.05 -25.38
CA SER A 277 0.36 -16.88 -26.55
C SER A 277 -0.43 -17.10 -27.84
N GLN A 278 -1.16 -18.21 -27.92
CA GLN A 278 -1.97 -18.54 -29.09
C GLN A 278 -3.05 -17.48 -29.37
N SER A 279 -3.75 -17.03 -28.33
CA SER A 279 -4.79 -16.00 -28.44
C SER A 279 -4.24 -14.67 -28.97
N ILE A 280 -3.04 -14.28 -28.54
CA ILE A 280 -2.35 -13.08 -29.03
C ILE A 280 -1.95 -13.24 -30.49
N VAL A 281 -1.46 -14.41 -30.88
CA VAL A 281 -1.05 -14.71 -32.26
C VAL A 281 -2.24 -14.70 -33.21
N ASP A 282 -3.36 -15.27 -32.79
CA ASP A 282 -4.61 -15.27 -33.56
C ASP A 282 -5.16 -13.84 -33.75
N LEU A 283 -5.07 -13.01 -32.71
CA LEU A 283 -5.41 -11.60 -32.81
C LEU A 283 -4.45 -10.86 -33.77
N TYR A 284 -3.15 -11.12 -33.70
CA TYR A 284 -2.15 -10.49 -34.59
C TYR A 284 -2.42 -10.82 -36.07
N LYS A 285 -2.74 -12.08 -36.37
CA LYS A 285 -3.09 -12.56 -37.72
C LYS A 285 -4.31 -11.84 -38.26
N THR A 286 -5.37 -11.78 -37.47
CA THR A 286 -6.69 -11.33 -37.92
C THR A 286 -6.88 -9.81 -37.84
N ASN A 287 -6.14 -9.10 -37.00
CA ASN A 287 -6.39 -7.70 -36.69
C ASN A 287 -5.17 -6.79 -36.94
N TYR A 288 -5.14 -6.20 -38.14
CA TYR A 288 -4.07 -5.28 -38.59
C TYR A 288 -3.97 -4.02 -37.74
N THR A 289 -5.09 -3.55 -37.17
CA THR A 289 -5.22 -2.27 -36.46
C THR A 289 -4.33 -2.18 -35.22
N TYR A 290 -4.09 -3.30 -34.54
CA TYR A 290 -3.38 -3.32 -33.25
C TYR A 290 -2.00 -3.98 -33.31
N ARG A 291 -1.48 -4.32 -34.49
CA ARG A 291 -0.17 -4.99 -34.63
C ARG A 291 0.99 -4.19 -34.04
N TYR A 292 0.98 -2.88 -34.23
CA TYR A 292 1.95 -1.99 -33.61
C TYR A 292 1.94 -2.12 -32.09
N ASN A 293 0.75 -2.08 -31.47
CA ASN A 293 0.60 -2.19 -30.02
C ASN A 293 0.99 -3.59 -29.52
N LEU A 294 0.64 -4.64 -30.26
CA LEU A 294 1.01 -6.03 -29.97
C LEU A 294 2.53 -6.23 -29.99
N LEU A 295 3.24 -5.66 -30.97
CA LEU A 295 4.71 -5.69 -30.99
C LEU A 295 5.30 -4.88 -29.82
N LYS A 296 4.78 -3.68 -29.58
CA LYS A 296 5.23 -2.84 -28.47
C LYS A 296 5.02 -3.49 -27.10
N MET A 297 3.95 -4.27 -26.94
CA MET A 297 3.68 -5.06 -25.73
C MET A 297 4.83 -5.99 -25.37
N LEU A 298 5.51 -6.58 -26.36
CA LEU A 298 6.59 -7.55 -26.17
C LEU A 298 7.95 -6.91 -25.81
N THR A 299 8.05 -5.58 -25.80
CA THR A 299 9.30 -4.88 -25.50
C THR A 299 9.77 -5.15 -24.06
N PRO A 300 11.08 -5.19 -23.78
CA PRO A 300 11.62 -5.56 -22.45
C PRO A 300 11.21 -4.65 -21.29
N ASN A 301 10.73 -3.43 -21.57
CA ASN A 301 10.21 -2.49 -20.56
C ASN A 301 8.76 -2.79 -20.15
N THR A 302 8.10 -3.66 -20.89
CA THR A 302 6.66 -3.92 -20.80
C THR A 302 6.39 -5.39 -20.52
N PHE A 303 7.10 -6.29 -21.22
CA PHE A 303 6.99 -7.73 -21.08
C PHE A 303 8.05 -8.28 -20.13
N PHE A 304 7.71 -9.33 -19.40
CA PHE A 304 8.50 -9.85 -18.28
C PHE A 304 9.50 -10.95 -18.71
N ASP A 305 9.22 -11.65 -19.82
CA ASP A 305 9.97 -12.85 -20.22
C ASP A 305 10.52 -12.75 -21.64
N LYS A 306 11.83 -12.93 -21.79
CA LYS A 306 12.56 -12.83 -23.07
C LYS A 306 12.17 -13.93 -24.04
N ASP A 307 12.08 -15.16 -23.55
CA ASP A 307 11.95 -16.34 -24.39
C ASP A 307 10.52 -16.41 -24.95
N ILE A 308 9.52 -16.11 -24.13
CA ILE A 308 8.13 -16.02 -24.57
C ILE A 308 7.97 -14.88 -25.60
N ALA A 309 8.56 -13.71 -25.34
CA ALA A 309 8.50 -12.59 -26.27
C ALA A 309 9.13 -12.90 -27.62
N ASN A 310 10.30 -13.58 -27.64
CA ASN A 310 10.95 -13.99 -28.87
C ASN A 310 10.15 -15.07 -29.63
N LYS A 311 9.57 -16.05 -28.93
CA LYS A 311 8.67 -17.04 -29.54
C LYS A 311 7.45 -16.39 -30.19
N LEU A 312 6.84 -15.42 -29.53
CA LEU A 312 5.71 -14.66 -30.08
C LEU A 312 6.14 -13.84 -31.31
N LEU A 313 7.31 -13.21 -31.25
CA LEU A 313 7.87 -12.47 -32.38
C LEU A 313 8.15 -13.37 -33.59
N ASP A 314 8.72 -14.56 -33.39
CA ASP A 314 8.93 -15.55 -34.44
C ASP A 314 7.60 -15.91 -35.13
N GLN A 315 6.56 -16.14 -34.32
CA GLN A 315 5.23 -16.43 -34.86
C GLN A 315 4.65 -15.24 -35.62
N PHE A 316 4.81 -14.01 -35.14
CA PHE A 316 4.35 -12.82 -35.87
C PHE A 316 5.04 -12.67 -37.24
N GLU A 317 6.36 -12.83 -37.28
CA GLU A 317 7.19 -12.74 -38.49
C GLU A 317 6.87 -13.85 -39.50
N SER A 318 6.54 -15.06 -39.02
CA SER A 318 6.18 -16.20 -39.88
C SER A 318 4.90 -16.00 -40.68
N HIS A 319 4.04 -15.08 -40.24
CA HIS A 319 2.74 -14.86 -40.88
C HIS A 319 2.72 -13.63 -41.78
N ILE A 320 3.42 -12.55 -41.43
CA ILE A 320 3.28 -11.25 -42.11
C ILE A 320 4.58 -10.45 -42.05
N ALA A 321 4.94 -9.82 -43.18
CA ALA A 321 6.04 -8.87 -43.25
C ALA A 321 5.85 -7.71 -42.25
N LEU A 322 6.86 -7.49 -41.41
CA LEU A 322 6.89 -6.40 -40.44
C LEU A 322 6.98 -5.05 -41.15
N GLN A 323 6.34 -4.04 -40.56
CA GLN A 323 6.40 -2.67 -41.07
C GLN A 323 7.70 -1.99 -40.63
N SER A 324 8.25 -1.12 -41.47
CA SER A 324 9.51 -0.41 -41.18
C SER A 324 9.45 0.43 -39.89
N ASN A 325 8.27 0.98 -39.56
CA ASN A 325 8.03 1.72 -38.32
C ASN A 325 8.04 0.86 -37.04
N THR A 326 8.18 -0.47 -37.15
CA THR A 326 8.27 -1.42 -36.03
C THR A 326 9.66 -2.03 -35.84
N GLU A 327 10.61 -1.75 -36.75
CA GLU A 327 11.99 -2.29 -36.72
C GLU A 327 12.69 -2.07 -35.37
N ARG A 328 12.46 -0.90 -34.76
CA ARG A 328 13.00 -0.58 -33.43
C ARG A 328 12.54 -1.60 -32.39
N PHE A 329 11.24 -1.91 -32.32
CA PHE A 329 10.73 -2.86 -31.33
C PHE A 329 11.24 -4.26 -31.59
N VAL A 330 11.33 -4.67 -32.85
CA VAL A 330 11.86 -5.97 -33.25
C VAL A 330 13.29 -6.11 -32.76
N SER A 331 14.14 -5.11 -33.02
CA SER A 331 15.52 -5.08 -32.51
C SER A 331 15.56 -5.10 -30.98
N GLU A 332 14.72 -4.31 -30.30
CA GLU A 332 14.64 -4.30 -28.83
C GLU A 332 14.26 -5.66 -28.25
N ILE A 333 13.31 -6.38 -28.86
CA ILE A 333 12.85 -7.70 -28.43
C ILE A 333 13.94 -8.77 -28.67
N ARG A 334 14.51 -8.80 -29.88
CA ARG A 334 15.54 -9.78 -30.27
C ARG A 334 16.79 -9.66 -29.40
N ASN A 335 17.27 -8.44 -29.22
CA ASN A 335 18.46 -8.16 -28.43
C ASN A 335 18.15 -8.11 -26.92
N TRP A 336 16.86 -8.14 -26.55
CA TRP A 336 16.36 -7.91 -25.20
C TRP A 336 16.96 -6.65 -24.56
N THR A 337 17.19 -5.64 -25.39
CA THR A 337 17.70 -4.35 -24.95
C THR A 337 16.51 -3.54 -24.45
N LYS A 338 16.45 -3.33 -23.14
CA LYS A 338 15.53 -2.34 -22.59
C LYS A 338 15.84 -1.01 -23.28
N ASP A 339 14.80 -0.29 -23.66
CA ASP A 339 14.91 1.12 -24.08
C ASP A 339 15.26 1.96 -22.84
N GLU A 340 16.45 1.70 -22.34
CA GLU A 340 17.16 2.46 -21.34
C GLU A 340 18.27 3.12 -22.14
N ARG A 341 18.09 4.41 -22.48
CA ARG A 341 19.28 5.23 -22.63
C ARG A 341 20.12 4.98 -21.38
N ASN A 342 21.34 4.48 -21.56
CA ASN A 342 22.27 4.12 -20.49
C ASN A 342 22.78 5.40 -19.82
N GLY A 343 21.92 6.07 -19.04
CA GLY A 343 22.22 7.38 -18.46
C GLY A 343 22.88 8.33 -19.46
N TYR A 344 23.80 9.14 -18.96
CA TYR A 344 24.68 9.97 -19.76
C TYR A 344 26.12 9.47 -19.67
N GLY A 345 26.77 9.29 -20.82
CA GLY A 345 28.15 8.79 -20.88
C GLY A 345 29.17 9.81 -20.35
N CYS A 346 28.90 11.11 -20.54
CA CYS A 346 29.77 12.23 -20.16
C CYS A 346 28.97 13.52 -19.85
N ILE A 347 29.63 14.52 -19.29
CA ILE A 347 29.03 15.83 -18.96
C ILE A 347 28.50 16.54 -20.21
N GLU A 348 29.19 16.46 -21.34
CA GLU A 348 28.75 17.08 -22.60
C GLU A 348 27.44 16.49 -23.10
N SER A 349 27.24 15.18 -22.92
CA SER A 349 25.99 14.52 -23.30
C SER A 349 24.81 14.98 -22.43
N MET A 350 25.03 15.26 -21.15
CA MET A 350 24.05 15.90 -20.27
C MET A 350 23.71 17.32 -20.75
N ARG A 351 24.74 18.14 -20.99
CA ARG A 351 24.56 19.52 -21.48
C ARG A 351 23.79 19.56 -22.80
N SER A 352 24.11 18.66 -23.73
CA SER A 352 23.40 18.57 -25.02
C SER A 352 21.92 18.23 -24.85
N GLU A 353 21.58 17.27 -23.98
CA GLU A 353 20.19 16.90 -23.72
C GLU A 353 19.43 18.02 -22.99
N PHE A 354 20.05 18.69 -22.01
CA PHE A 354 19.41 19.74 -21.20
C PHE A 354 19.22 21.06 -21.95
N LYS A 355 20.02 21.31 -23.00
CA LYS A 355 19.83 22.42 -23.95
C LYS A 355 18.63 22.23 -24.88
N LYS A 356 18.06 21.03 -25.00
CA LYS A 356 16.85 20.81 -25.80
C LYS A 356 15.65 21.52 -25.16
N ASN A 357 14.66 21.87 -25.99
CA ASN A 357 13.40 22.51 -25.58
C ASN A 357 12.47 21.55 -24.82
N HIS A 358 12.90 21.11 -23.64
CA HIS A 358 12.07 20.40 -22.67
C HIS A 358 11.18 21.37 -21.92
N ASP A 359 9.90 21.00 -21.74
CA ASP A 359 8.98 21.67 -20.82
C ASP A 359 9.25 21.19 -19.39
N LEU A 360 9.97 22.02 -18.63
CA LEU A 360 10.37 21.75 -17.24
C LEU A 360 9.25 22.06 -16.23
N THR A 361 8.14 22.68 -16.65
CA THR A 361 6.96 22.85 -15.79
C THR A 361 6.19 21.53 -15.64
N ASN A 362 6.39 20.61 -16.59
CA ASN A 362 5.79 19.29 -16.56
C ASN A 362 6.63 18.31 -15.71
N VAL A 363 6.07 17.90 -14.56
CA VAL A 363 6.67 16.93 -13.64
C VAL A 363 7.08 15.62 -14.32
N LYS A 364 6.39 15.17 -15.36
CA LYS A 364 6.78 13.94 -16.09
C LYS A 364 8.12 14.09 -16.81
N THR A 365 8.39 15.29 -17.33
CA THR A 365 9.66 15.62 -17.97
C THR A 365 10.78 15.61 -16.94
N LEU A 366 10.58 16.25 -15.78
CA LEU A 366 11.55 16.26 -14.68
C LEU A 366 11.83 14.84 -14.16
N ARG A 367 10.79 14.00 -14.00
CA ARG A 367 10.94 12.58 -13.63
C ARG A 367 11.72 11.79 -14.68
N TYR A 368 11.50 12.04 -15.95
CA TYR A 368 12.27 11.39 -17.02
C TYR A 368 13.75 11.77 -16.94
N LEU A 369 14.07 13.06 -16.83
CA LEU A 369 15.46 13.54 -16.77
C LEU A 369 16.16 13.08 -15.49
N SER A 370 15.49 13.13 -14.33
CA SER A 370 16.01 12.58 -13.07
C SER A 370 16.30 11.09 -13.16
N ARG A 371 15.44 10.29 -13.81
CA ARG A 371 15.73 8.86 -14.06
C ARG A 371 16.96 8.62 -14.91
N GLN A 372 17.25 9.50 -15.88
CA GLN A 372 18.49 9.40 -16.66
C GLN A 372 19.72 9.74 -15.81
N LEU A 373 19.61 10.75 -14.95
CA LEU A 373 20.66 11.11 -14.00
C LEU A 373 20.89 10.03 -12.93
N GLN A 374 19.84 9.35 -12.47
CA GLN A 374 19.95 8.19 -11.55
C GLN A 374 20.73 7.01 -12.16
N LYS A 375 20.79 6.92 -13.49
CA LYS A 375 21.56 5.91 -14.23
C LYS A 375 22.93 6.41 -14.66
N THR A 376 23.22 7.68 -14.40
CA THR A 376 24.51 8.32 -14.67
C THR A 376 25.36 8.20 -13.43
N ASP A 377 26.67 8.07 -13.62
CA ASP A 377 27.64 8.14 -12.54
C ASP A 377 27.43 9.43 -11.72
N ILE A 378 27.30 9.30 -10.40
CA ILE A 378 27.00 10.42 -9.51
C ILE A 378 28.12 11.46 -9.57
N GLU A 379 29.38 11.04 -9.73
CA GLU A 379 30.53 11.94 -9.83
C GLU A 379 30.41 12.86 -11.06
N LYS A 380 29.88 12.36 -12.17
CA LYS A 380 29.64 13.17 -13.38
C LYS A 380 28.51 14.17 -13.16
N THR A 381 27.49 13.77 -12.40
CA THR A 381 26.36 14.66 -12.09
C THR A 381 26.79 15.77 -11.13
N ILE A 382 27.62 15.45 -10.14
CA ILE A 382 28.25 16.42 -9.24
C ILE A 382 29.20 17.32 -10.05
N GLY A 383 30.03 16.76 -10.93
CA GLY A 383 30.90 17.56 -11.82
C GLY A 383 30.11 18.53 -12.70
N LEU A 384 28.96 18.12 -13.23
CA LEU A 384 28.07 19.03 -13.96
C LEU A 384 27.50 20.15 -13.06
N TYR A 385 27.19 19.85 -11.80
CA TYR A 385 26.80 20.87 -10.82
C TYR A 385 27.95 21.85 -10.54
N ASP A 386 29.16 21.34 -10.32
CA ASP A 386 30.33 22.16 -10.01
C ASP A 386 30.76 23.06 -11.19
N GLU A 387 30.62 22.56 -12.42
CA GLU A 387 30.87 23.31 -13.65
C GLU A 387 29.65 24.12 -14.15
N SER A 388 28.53 24.09 -13.43
CA SER A 388 27.32 24.80 -13.88
C SER A 388 27.47 26.31 -13.69
N ASP A 389 27.03 27.08 -14.68
CA ASP A 389 26.75 28.49 -14.45
C ASP A 389 25.57 28.57 -13.47
N LYS A 390 25.79 29.19 -12.33
CA LYS A 390 24.82 29.30 -11.23
C LYS A 390 23.57 30.10 -11.65
N GLU A 391 23.65 30.83 -12.76
CA GLU A 391 22.54 31.56 -13.37
C GLU A 391 21.68 30.71 -14.34
N ASP A 392 22.11 29.50 -14.73
CA ASP A 392 21.32 28.62 -15.61
C ASP A 392 20.12 28.02 -14.85
N THR A 393 18.99 28.71 -14.95
CA THR A 393 17.73 28.31 -14.33
C THR A 393 17.21 26.94 -14.78
N ARG A 394 17.47 26.52 -16.04
CA ARG A 394 17.01 25.22 -16.54
C ARG A 394 17.82 24.10 -15.90
N LEU A 395 19.14 24.24 -15.90
CA LEU A 395 20.04 23.27 -15.30
C LEU A 395 19.79 23.16 -13.80
N ARG A 396 19.63 24.30 -13.11
CA ARG A 396 19.24 24.34 -11.70
C ARG A 396 17.97 23.58 -11.42
N THR A 397 16.92 23.80 -12.22
CA THR A 397 15.64 23.09 -12.05
C THR A 397 15.80 21.57 -12.20
N ILE A 398 16.53 21.12 -13.22
CA ILE A 398 16.73 19.69 -13.51
C ILE A 398 17.53 19.02 -12.38
N LEU A 399 18.67 19.62 -12.01
CA LEU A 399 19.58 19.07 -11.00
C LEU A 399 18.96 19.15 -9.60
N SER A 400 18.31 20.24 -9.21
CA SER A 400 17.60 20.33 -7.92
C SER A 400 16.49 19.30 -7.80
N TYR A 401 15.73 19.02 -8.86
CA TYR A 401 14.73 17.95 -8.85
C TYR A 401 15.39 16.58 -8.64
N TYR A 402 16.49 16.30 -9.35
CA TYR A 402 17.25 15.07 -9.18
C TYR A 402 17.79 14.91 -7.75
N PHE A 403 18.46 15.92 -7.19
CA PHE A 403 18.99 15.87 -5.83
C PHE A 403 17.87 15.70 -4.80
N ALA A 404 16.74 16.40 -4.93
CA ALA A 404 15.58 16.20 -4.06
C ALA A 404 15.11 14.72 -4.07
N THR A 405 15.08 14.08 -5.24
CA THR A 405 14.70 12.67 -5.35
C THR A 405 15.74 11.70 -4.75
N CYS A 406 17.00 12.10 -4.62
CA CYS A 406 18.02 11.25 -3.95
C CYS A 406 17.69 11.07 -2.46
N TYR A 407 17.09 12.07 -1.82
CA TYR A 407 16.68 12.02 -0.41
C TYR A 407 15.36 11.27 -0.16
N LEU A 408 14.67 10.76 -1.20
CA LEU A 408 13.60 9.76 -1.04
C LEU A 408 14.14 8.42 -0.52
N ARG A 409 15.45 8.21 -0.62
CA ARG A 409 16.17 7.02 -0.17
C ARG A 409 17.44 7.46 0.58
N LYS A 410 18.31 6.51 0.92
CA LYS A 410 19.67 6.83 1.37
C LYS A 410 20.40 7.53 0.20
N PRO A 411 20.82 8.81 0.33
CA PRO A 411 21.55 9.48 -0.73
C PRO A 411 22.94 8.84 -0.92
N PRO A 412 23.52 8.89 -2.13
CA PRO A 412 24.92 8.52 -2.37
C PRO A 412 25.88 9.26 -1.42
N GLU A 413 26.96 8.60 -1.00
CA GLU A 413 27.88 9.15 0.01
C GLU A 413 28.63 10.39 -0.50
N GLU A 414 28.84 10.46 -1.80
CA GLU A 414 29.46 11.56 -2.53
C GLU A 414 28.69 12.87 -2.32
N LEU A 415 27.36 12.81 -2.13
CA LEU A 415 26.54 14.00 -1.88
C LEU A 415 26.76 14.62 -0.51
N ASN A 416 27.30 13.88 0.47
CA ASN A 416 27.54 14.43 1.81
C ASN A 416 28.55 15.59 1.79
N ASN A 417 29.49 15.55 0.83
CA ASN A 417 30.55 16.53 0.67
C ASN A 417 30.17 17.69 -0.27
N VAL A 418 29.00 17.63 -0.90
CA VAL A 418 28.54 18.68 -1.80
C VAL A 418 27.97 19.85 -0.99
N HIS A 419 28.45 21.05 -1.29
CA HIS A 419 27.91 22.30 -0.76
C HIS A 419 26.97 22.93 -1.80
N PHE A 420 25.67 22.76 -1.62
CA PHE A 420 24.66 23.42 -2.45
C PHE A 420 24.62 24.92 -2.17
N THR A 421 24.59 25.73 -3.23
CA THR A 421 24.31 27.18 -3.09
C THR A 421 22.89 27.40 -2.57
N VAL A 422 22.61 28.61 -2.10
CA VAL A 422 21.30 28.99 -1.55
C VAL A 422 20.18 28.76 -2.58
N GLU A 423 20.41 29.09 -3.84
CA GLU A 423 19.42 28.93 -4.91
C GLU A 423 19.11 27.45 -5.17
N TYR A 424 20.13 26.59 -5.17
CA TYR A 424 19.96 25.16 -5.34
C TYR A 424 19.28 24.53 -4.13
N ALA A 425 19.69 24.91 -2.92
CA ALA A 425 19.09 24.43 -1.68
C ALA A 425 17.60 24.78 -1.62
N ASN A 426 17.22 26.03 -1.88
CA ASN A 426 15.82 26.47 -1.89
C ASN A 426 14.99 25.70 -2.93
N ALA A 427 15.54 25.48 -4.13
CA ALA A 427 14.86 24.71 -5.17
C ALA A 427 14.71 23.22 -4.80
N ILE A 428 15.74 22.62 -4.17
CA ILE A 428 15.67 21.26 -3.65
C ILE A 428 14.57 21.15 -2.58
N CYS A 429 14.53 22.08 -1.63
CA CYS A 429 13.51 22.13 -0.57
C CYS A 429 12.09 22.24 -1.14
N SER A 430 11.88 23.12 -2.12
CA SER A 430 10.58 23.26 -2.80
C SER A 430 10.12 21.96 -3.48
N PHE A 431 11.05 21.22 -4.11
CA PHE A 431 10.73 19.92 -4.68
C PHE A 431 10.51 18.83 -3.62
N MET A 432 11.26 18.86 -2.52
CA MET A 432 11.01 17.96 -1.38
C MET A 432 9.61 18.16 -0.81
N GLU A 433 9.15 19.40 -0.69
CA GLU A 433 7.80 19.72 -0.27
C GLU A 433 6.75 19.17 -1.26
N THR A 434 6.95 19.46 -2.55
CA THR A 434 6.01 19.10 -3.62
C THR A 434 5.86 17.59 -3.77
N GLU A 435 6.97 16.83 -3.69
CA GLU A 435 6.97 15.36 -3.76
C GLU A 435 6.80 14.69 -2.38
N ARG A 436 6.59 15.48 -1.32
CA ARG A 436 6.42 15.02 0.08
C ARG A 436 7.53 14.07 0.56
N VAL A 437 8.78 14.50 0.41
CA VAL A 437 9.96 13.72 0.79
C VAL A 437 10.19 13.80 2.31
N ASN A 438 9.73 12.80 3.05
CA ASN A 438 9.74 12.77 4.52
C ASN A 438 10.61 11.63 5.11
N THR A 439 11.91 11.62 4.80
CA THR A 439 12.86 10.62 5.30
C THR A 439 13.79 11.21 6.36
N THR A 440 14.48 10.37 7.14
CA THR A 440 15.53 10.83 8.07
C THR A 440 16.62 11.62 7.32
N HIS A 441 16.94 11.25 6.08
CA HIS A 441 17.94 11.93 5.27
C HIS A 441 17.47 13.30 4.77
N SER A 442 16.20 13.43 4.35
CA SER A 442 15.66 14.75 4.00
C SER A 442 15.57 15.65 5.23
N LYS A 443 15.22 15.12 6.41
CA LYS A 443 15.24 15.90 7.66
C LYS A 443 16.63 16.47 7.96
N LEU A 444 17.69 15.66 7.89
CA LEU A 444 19.07 16.11 8.09
C LEU A 444 19.51 17.17 7.07
N PHE A 445 19.06 17.05 5.81
CA PHE A 445 19.30 18.07 4.80
C PHE A 445 18.60 19.39 5.15
N LEU A 446 17.32 19.34 5.52
CA LEU A 446 16.55 20.53 5.92
C LEU A 446 17.14 21.20 7.16
N GLU A 447 17.63 20.43 8.13
CA GLU A 447 18.34 20.94 9.31
C GLU A 447 19.66 21.64 8.90
N LYS A 448 20.43 21.05 7.98
CA LYS A 448 21.68 21.64 7.46
C LYS A 448 21.44 23.01 6.80
N TYR A 449 20.28 23.21 6.18
CA TYR A 449 19.91 24.46 5.49
C TYR A 449 18.91 25.35 6.28
N ASN A 450 18.67 25.04 7.55
CA ASN A 450 17.82 25.82 8.46
C ASN A 450 16.34 26.00 8.00
N GLU A 451 15.77 24.97 7.37
CA GLU A 451 14.39 24.96 6.82
C GLU A 451 13.36 24.47 7.85
N ILE A 452 13.29 25.14 9.01
CA ILE A 452 12.50 24.71 10.17
C ILE A 452 11.00 24.59 9.85
N GLU A 453 10.43 25.54 9.11
CA GLU A 453 9.00 25.52 8.74
C GLU A 453 8.64 24.29 7.91
N LEU A 454 9.52 23.89 6.99
CA LEU A 454 9.31 22.74 6.14
C LEU A 454 9.46 21.42 6.90
N ILE A 455 10.35 21.37 7.91
CA ILE A 455 10.47 20.22 8.83
C ILE A 455 9.14 20.01 9.57
N THR A 456 8.60 21.05 10.20
CA THR A 456 7.30 20.97 10.88
C THR A 456 6.20 20.50 9.92
N LYS A 457 6.15 21.07 8.71
CA LYS A 457 5.13 20.72 7.71
C LYS A 457 5.17 19.25 7.24
N LEU A 458 6.38 18.69 7.08
CA LEU A 458 6.57 17.34 6.54
C LEU A 458 6.60 16.23 7.61
N PHE A 459 7.01 16.53 8.84
CA PHE A 459 7.29 15.50 9.86
C PHE A 459 6.42 15.56 11.12
N GLU A 460 5.70 16.66 11.38
CA GLU A 460 4.94 16.84 12.64
C GLU A 460 3.41 16.74 12.46
N ARG A 461 2.93 15.73 11.71
CA ARG A 461 1.48 15.44 11.60
C ARG A 461 1.03 14.28 12.47
#